data_AF-A0A1Q4ZID7-F1
#
_entry.id   AF-A0A1Q4ZID7-F1
#
_cell.length_a   1.000
_cell.length_b   1.000
_cell.length_c   1.000
_cell.angle_alpha   90.00
_cell.angle_beta   90.00
_cell.angle_gamma   90.00
#
_symmetry.space_group_name_H-M   'P 1'
#
loop_
_entity.id
_entity.type
_entity.pdbx_description
1 polymer ?
#
loop_
_entity_poly.entity_id
_entity_poly.type
_entity_poly.pdbx_seq_one_letter_code
_entity_poly.pdbx_strand_id
1 'polypeptide(L)'
;MASKRRPRWYFSLRSPYSWFAYRDLMTTHPEVLDAIDWLPFWEPDEGTAKLLAEEGVTLPIVAMSRAKNFYILQDTRRLATDRGLTEISWPIDRAPCWEVAHLAWLAAEDEGRGKDFVAAAYQARWQDGKNISEPEVIAEIAVGLGLDAQRLSTAAQDAELRKRGAALLAESAHDGLFGVPFFINGRDKYWGLDRVEPFVRAVLGTERPAPPVTAVPDPATHAELLPAGGDQGHAGGCG
;
A
#
# COMPACT_ATOMS: atom_id res chain seq x y z
N MET A 1 22.71 16.71 -11.60
CA MET A 1 22.43 15.35 -11.06
C MET A 1 20.95 15.32 -10.73
N ALA A 2 20.17 14.39 -11.30
CA ALA A 2 18.76 14.27 -10.93
C ALA A 2 18.67 13.92 -9.44
N SER A 3 17.85 14.66 -8.69
CA SER A 3 17.56 14.31 -7.28
C SER A 3 17.09 12.87 -7.22
N LYS A 4 17.72 12.03 -6.39
CA LYS A 4 17.30 10.64 -6.21
C LYS A 4 15.90 10.67 -5.59
N ARG A 5 14.90 10.12 -6.29
CA ARG A 5 13.55 9.97 -5.73
C ARG A 5 13.64 9.25 -4.38
N ARG A 6 12.89 9.74 -3.40
CA ARG A 6 12.79 9.09 -2.09
C ARG A 6 12.21 7.68 -2.27
N PRO A 7 12.56 6.72 -1.40
CA PRO A 7 11.90 5.43 -1.41
C PRO A 7 10.40 5.62 -1.11
N ARG A 8 9.57 4.76 -1.69
CA ARG A 8 8.11 4.86 -1.64
C ARG A 8 7.52 3.63 -0.99
N TRP A 9 6.41 3.81 -0.27
CA TRP A 9 5.58 2.74 0.24
C TRP A 9 4.13 2.98 -0.18
N TYR A 10 3.61 2.07 -1.00
CA TYR A 10 2.20 1.98 -1.31
C TYR A 10 1.48 1.11 -0.28
N PHE A 11 0.45 1.69 0.34
CA PHE A 11 -0.35 1.07 1.37
C PHE A 11 -1.83 1.15 1.05
N SER A 12 -2.63 0.27 1.65
CA SER A 12 -4.09 0.45 1.67
C SER A 12 -4.60 0.39 3.11
N LEU A 13 -5.56 1.26 3.43
CA LEU A 13 -6.24 1.24 4.72
C LEU A 13 -7.12 -0.01 4.88
N ARG A 14 -7.52 -0.63 3.77
CA ARG A 14 -8.23 -1.92 3.75
C ARG A 14 -7.33 -3.11 4.07
N SER A 15 -6.04 -3.02 3.75
CA SER A 15 -5.15 -4.19 3.74
C SER A 15 -4.60 -4.49 5.13
N PRO A 16 -4.89 -5.70 5.69
CA PRO A 16 -4.30 -6.08 6.97
C PRO A 16 -2.77 -6.23 6.90
N TYR A 17 -2.24 -6.64 5.74
CA TYR A 17 -0.79 -6.72 5.55
C TYR A 17 -0.13 -5.35 5.51
N SER A 18 -0.79 -4.32 4.97
CA SER A 18 -0.30 -2.94 5.05
C SER A 18 -0.31 -2.42 6.49
N TRP A 19 -1.32 -2.77 7.27
CA TRP A 19 -1.36 -2.46 8.70
C TRP A 19 -0.24 -3.16 9.48
N PHE A 20 0.03 -4.44 9.22
CA PHE A 20 1.19 -5.09 9.86
C PHE A 20 2.52 -4.49 9.44
N ALA A 21 2.69 -4.17 8.16
CA ALA A 21 3.92 -3.52 7.70
C ALA A 21 4.12 -2.15 8.38
N TYR A 22 3.05 -1.36 8.51
CA TYR A 22 3.06 -0.12 9.30
C TYR A 22 3.51 -0.36 10.74
N ARG A 23 2.89 -1.32 11.43
CA ARG A 23 3.19 -1.62 12.83
C ARG A 23 4.63 -2.09 13.02
N ASP A 24 5.10 -2.98 12.17
CA ASP A 24 6.45 -3.52 12.22
C ASP A 24 7.46 -2.38 12.02
N LEU A 25 7.29 -1.57 10.97
CA LEU A 25 8.14 -0.41 10.70
C LEU A 25 8.11 0.60 11.86
N MET A 26 6.94 0.93 12.41
CA MET A 26 6.84 1.88 13.51
C MET A 26 7.55 1.37 14.77
N THR A 27 7.47 0.07 15.03
CA THR A 27 8.05 -0.55 16.22
C THR A 27 9.56 -0.75 16.11
N THR A 28 10.07 -1.15 14.94
CA THR A 28 11.47 -1.56 14.79
C THR A 28 12.33 -0.61 13.96
N HIS A 29 11.74 0.17 13.05
CA HIS A 29 12.43 1.07 12.12
C HIS A 29 11.69 2.41 11.90
N PRO A 30 11.35 3.16 12.97
CA PRO A 30 10.61 4.43 12.82
C PRO A 30 11.36 5.45 11.94
N GLU A 31 12.69 5.41 11.91
CA GLU A 31 13.52 6.24 11.04
C GLU A 31 13.26 6.00 9.55
N VAL A 32 12.87 4.78 9.16
CA VAL A 32 12.51 4.45 7.78
C VAL A 32 11.19 5.12 7.41
N LEU A 33 10.23 5.20 8.33
CA LEU A 33 8.95 5.86 8.08
C LEU A 33 9.10 7.38 7.80
N ASP A 34 10.17 8.00 8.29
CA ASP A 34 10.53 9.39 7.99
C ASP A 34 11.35 9.55 6.72
N ALA A 35 12.04 8.51 6.28
CA ALA A 35 12.84 8.52 5.06
C ALA A 35 12.03 8.31 3.76
N ILE A 36 10.82 7.75 3.87
CA ILE A 36 10.02 7.30 2.72
C ILE A 36 8.76 8.16 2.48
N ASP A 37 8.28 8.16 1.24
CA ASP A 37 6.98 8.71 0.88
C ASP A 37 5.89 7.64 1.03
N TRP A 38 4.75 8.01 1.64
CA TRP A 38 3.63 7.12 1.88
C TRP A 38 2.54 7.42 0.85
N LEU A 39 2.15 6.42 0.07
CA LEU A 39 1.24 6.59 -1.05
C LEU A 39 0.03 5.66 -0.89
N PRO A 40 -1.20 6.18 -0.86
CA PRO A 40 -2.39 5.34 -0.75
C PRO A 40 -2.65 4.60 -2.06
N PHE A 41 -3.16 3.39 -1.93
CA PHE A 41 -3.71 2.60 -3.01
C PHE A 41 -5.02 1.96 -2.55
N TRP A 42 -6.04 2.01 -3.39
CA TRP A 42 -7.34 1.43 -3.12
C TRP A 42 -8.04 0.98 -4.40
N GLU A 43 -9.11 0.20 -4.24
CA GLU A 43 -9.98 -0.17 -5.33
C GLU A 43 -10.97 0.98 -5.59
N PRO A 44 -10.91 1.64 -6.76
CA PRO A 44 -11.70 2.84 -7.01
C PRO A 44 -13.19 2.56 -7.21
N ASP A 45 -14.04 3.50 -6.80
CA ASP A 45 -15.44 3.62 -7.19
C ASP A 45 -15.59 3.96 -8.67
N GLU A 46 -16.83 3.93 -9.16
CA GLU A 46 -17.15 4.22 -10.57
C GLU A 46 -16.66 5.61 -11.02
N GLY A 47 -16.71 6.60 -10.13
CA GLY A 47 -16.28 7.97 -10.43
C GLY A 47 -14.78 8.06 -10.68
N THR A 48 -13.98 7.48 -9.80
CA THR A 48 -12.51 7.48 -9.93
C THR A 48 -12.06 6.53 -11.04
N ALA A 49 -12.74 5.40 -11.21
CA ALA A 49 -12.48 4.46 -12.31
C ALA A 49 -12.70 5.12 -13.68
N LYS A 50 -13.71 5.98 -13.81
CA LYS A 50 -13.95 6.73 -15.05
C LYS A 50 -12.79 7.68 -15.37
N LEU A 51 -12.26 8.41 -14.38
CA LEU A 51 -11.11 9.30 -14.57
C LEU A 51 -9.87 8.53 -15.04
N LEU A 52 -9.60 7.36 -14.45
CA LEU A 52 -8.51 6.48 -14.88
C LEU A 52 -8.71 5.99 -16.32
N ALA A 53 -9.92 5.61 -16.69
CA ALA A 53 -10.25 5.16 -18.04
C ALA A 53 -10.09 6.27 -19.10
N GLU A 54 -10.42 7.52 -18.76
CA GLU A 54 -10.20 8.69 -19.62
C GLU A 54 -8.71 8.93 -19.92
N GLU A 55 -7.83 8.57 -18.97
CA GLU A 55 -6.37 8.59 -19.14
C GLU A 55 -5.79 7.31 -19.76
N GLY A 56 -6.64 6.33 -20.11
CA GLY A 56 -6.22 5.05 -20.66
C GLY A 56 -5.52 4.13 -19.65
N VAL A 57 -5.70 4.38 -18.36
CA VAL A 57 -5.08 3.63 -17.27
C VAL A 57 -6.02 2.53 -16.79
N THR A 58 -5.51 1.30 -16.71
CA THR A 58 -6.19 0.17 -16.07
C THR A 58 -5.36 -0.31 -14.89
N LEU A 59 -5.95 -0.32 -13.69
CA LEU A 59 -5.29 -0.86 -12.51
C LEU A 59 -5.32 -2.39 -12.54
N PRO A 60 -4.23 -3.08 -12.16
CA PRO A 60 -4.18 -4.54 -12.07
C PRO A 60 -4.89 -5.08 -10.82
N ILE A 61 -6.11 -4.61 -10.56
CA ILE A 61 -6.95 -5.06 -9.45
C ILE A 61 -7.69 -6.31 -9.87
N VAL A 62 -7.51 -7.40 -9.10
CA VAL A 62 -8.23 -8.64 -9.30
C VAL A 62 -9.17 -8.87 -8.13
N ALA A 63 -10.46 -9.06 -8.44
CA ALA A 63 -11.46 -9.40 -7.44
C ALA A 63 -11.03 -10.64 -6.66
N MET A 64 -10.98 -10.50 -5.33
CA MET A 64 -10.52 -11.58 -4.46
C MET A 64 -11.53 -12.72 -4.44
N SER A 65 -11.07 -13.95 -4.69
CA SER A 65 -11.91 -15.12 -4.53
C SER A 65 -12.30 -15.34 -3.07
N ARG A 66 -13.47 -15.96 -2.84
CA ARG A 66 -13.92 -16.32 -1.48
C ARG A 66 -12.88 -17.18 -0.73
N ALA A 67 -12.22 -18.10 -1.43
CA ALA A 67 -11.16 -18.93 -0.85
C ALA A 67 -9.95 -18.11 -0.39
N LYS A 68 -9.48 -17.16 -1.24
CA LYS A 68 -8.38 -16.26 -0.88
C LYS A 68 -8.74 -15.36 0.30
N ASN A 69 -9.98 -14.85 0.34
CA ASN A 69 -10.46 -14.04 1.46
C ASN A 69 -10.42 -14.81 2.79
N PHE A 70 -10.91 -16.05 2.84
CA PHE A 70 -10.85 -16.88 4.05
C PHE A 70 -9.41 -17.17 4.49
N TYR A 71 -8.52 -17.45 3.54
CA TYR A 71 -7.11 -17.66 3.84
C TYR A 71 -6.51 -16.41 4.52
N ILE A 72 -6.74 -15.22 3.95
CA ILE A 72 -6.22 -13.97 4.52
C ILE A 72 -6.75 -13.74 5.93
N LEU A 73 -8.03 -14.02 6.20
CA LEU A 73 -8.59 -13.90 7.56
C LEU A 73 -7.87 -14.84 8.55
N GLN A 74 -7.61 -16.08 8.16
CA GLN A 74 -6.87 -17.02 9.00
C GLN A 74 -5.42 -16.58 9.20
N ASP A 75 -4.76 -16.15 8.13
CA ASP A 75 -3.37 -15.74 8.15
C ASP A 75 -3.16 -14.49 9.00
N THR A 76 -4.06 -13.52 8.87
CA THR A 76 -4.01 -12.29 9.65
C THR A 76 -4.18 -12.57 11.14
N ARG A 77 -4.99 -13.57 11.53
CA ARG A 77 -5.07 -14.03 12.94
C ARG A 77 -3.76 -14.65 13.43
N ARG A 78 -3.06 -15.43 12.60
CA ARG A 78 -1.75 -15.99 12.96
C ARG A 78 -0.73 -14.88 13.18
N LEU A 79 -0.61 -13.98 12.21
CA LEU A 79 0.31 -12.84 12.27
C LEU A 79 0.04 -11.90 13.45
N ALA A 80 -1.22 -11.73 13.82
CA ALA A 80 -1.63 -11.01 15.02
C ALA A 80 -1.15 -11.70 16.30
N THR A 81 -1.37 -13.01 16.38
CA THR A 81 -0.97 -13.85 17.53
C THR A 81 0.54 -13.80 17.71
N ASP A 82 1.29 -13.95 16.61
CA ASP A 82 2.76 -13.90 16.61
C ASP A 82 3.30 -12.54 17.06
N ARG A 83 2.51 -11.46 16.92
CA ARG A 83 2.84 -10.09 17.36
C ARG A 83 2.27 -9.75 18.74
N GLY A 84 1.65 -10.70 19.43
CA GLY A 84 1.02 -10.47 20.74
C GLY A 84 -0.19 -9.54 20.70
N LEU A 85 -0.86 -9.39 19.55
CA LEU A 85 -2.02 -8.52 19.38
C LEU A 85 -3.29 -9.29 19.77
N THR A 86 -3.73 -9.11 21.01
CA THR A 86 -4.92 -9.78 21.56
C THR A 86 -6.22 -9.00 21.34
N GLU A 87 -6.12 -7.69 21.10
CA GLU A 87 -7.25 -6.77 20.92
C GLU A 87 -7.41 -6.41 19.44
N ILE A 88 -7.78 -7.39 18.61
CA ILE A 88 -8.11 -7.15 17.20
C ILE A 88 -9.60 -7.32 16.99
N SER A 89 -10.22 -6.29 16.43
CA SER A 89 -11.58 -6.36 15.94
C SER A 89 -11.56 -6.49 14.43
N TRP A 90 -12.21 -7.53 13.91
CA TRP A 90 -12.30 -7.75 12.47
C TRP A 90 -13.47 -6.94 11.92
N PRO A 91 -13.21 -5.88 11.12
CA PRO A 91 -14.29 -5.10 10.53
C PRO A 91 -15.09 -5.98 9.56
N ILE A 92 -16.42 -5.82 9.58
CA ILE A 92 -17.32 -6.47 8.64
C ILE A 92 -17.72 -5.44 7.59
N ASP A 93 -17.04 -5.45 6.46
CA ASP A 93 -17.35 -4.57 5.34
C ASP A 93 -18.46 -5.20 4.48
N ARG A 94 -19.69 -4.65 4.54
CA ARG A 94 -20.83 -5.16 3.72
C ARG A 94 -20.82 -4.63 2.29
N ALA A 95 -20.57 -3.33 2.14
CA ALA A 95 -20.50 -2.62 0.87
C ALA A 95 -19.53 -1.43 1.02
N PRO A 96 -18.21 -1.69 1.15
CA PRO A 96 -17.25 -0.63 1.44
C PRO A 96 -17.06 0.31 0.25
N CYS A 97 -16.86 1.59 0.55
CA CYS A 97 -16.43 2.63 -0.39
C CYS A 97 -15.09 3.16 0.11
N TRP A 98 -14.00 2.73 -0.53
CA TRP A 98 -12.64 3.02 -0.05
C TRP A 98 -12.21 4.45 -0.33
N GLU A 99 -12.89 5.15 -1.25
CA GLU A 99 -12.75 6.58 -1.52
C GLU A 99 -12.86 7.40 -0.23
N VAL A 100 -13.82 7.05 0.64
CA VAL A 100 -14.10 7.81 1.87
C VAL A 100 -12.84 7.90 2.72
N ALA A 101 -12.16 6.79 2.99
CA ALA A 101 -10.96 6.79 3.80
C ALA A 101 -9.73 7.34 3.05
N HIS A 102 -9.53 6.98 1.77
CA HIS A 102 -8.28 7.30 1.06
C HIS A 102 -8.25 8.73 0.53
N LEU A 103 -9.40 9.31 0.15
CA LEU A 103 -9.47 10.74 -0.20
C LEU A 103 -9.45 11.62 1.05
N ALA A 104 -9.98 11.15 2.18
CA ALA A 104 -9.80 11.83 3.47
C ALA A 104 -8.33 11.85 3.91
N TRP A 105 -7.56 10.80 3.61
CA TRP A 105 -6.10 10.83 3.80
C TRP A 105 -5.43 11.95 2.99
N LEU A 106 -5.83 12.18 1.72
CA LEU A 106 -5.30 13.30 0.94
C LEU A 106 -5.64 14.65 1.57
N ALA A 107 -6.86 14.81 2.07
CA ALA A 107 -7.27 16.02 2.78
C ALA A 107 -6.47 16.23 4.09
N ALA A 108 -6.14 15.15 4.81
CA ALA A 108 -5.27 15.22 5.99
C ALA A 108 -3.80 15.52 5.62
N GLU A 109 -3.32 14.97 4.50
CA GLU A 109 -1.96 15.21 4.00
C GLU A 109 -1.75 16.67 3.57
N ASP A 110 -2.78 17.32 3.01
CA ASP A 110 -2.75 18.76 2.72
C ASP A 110 -2.48 19.62 3.96
N GLU A 111 -2.84 19.11 5.15
CA GLU A 111 -2.60 19.75 6.45
C GLU A 111 -1.32 19.20 7.16
N GLY A 112 -0.54 18.37 6.47
CA GLY A 112 0.66 17.72 7.02
C GLY A 112 0.36 16.64 8.07
N ARG A 113 -0.88 16.11 8.11
CA ARG A 113 -1.35 15.12 9.09
C ARG A 113 -1.65 13.76 8.48
N GLY A 114 -1.19 13.46 7.26
CA GLY A 114 -1.50 12.19 6.60
C GLY A 114 -0.97 10.97 7.35
N LYS A 115 0.24 11.03 7.94
CA LYS A 115 0.77 9.94 8.79
C LYS A 115 -0.09 9.69 10.03
N ASP A 116 -0.51 10.74 10.71
CA ASP A 116 -1.38 10.64 11.89
C ASP A 116 -2.76 10.10 11.52
N PHE A 117 -3.28 10.49 10.34
CA PHE A 117 -4.52 9.95 9.81
C PHE A 117 -4.42 8.45 9.54
N VAL A 118 -3.32 7.96 8.95
CA VAL A 118 -3.10 6.51 8.76
C VAL A 118 -3.09 5.77 10.10
N ALA A 119 -2.40 6.31 11.10
CA ALA A 119 -2.36 5.72 12.44
C ALA A 119 -3.76 5.61 13.06
N ALA A 120 -4.53 6.71 13.03
CA ALA A 120 -5.89 6.76 13.56
C ALA A 120 -6.87 5.86 12.78
N ALA A 121 -6.80 5.84 11.45
CA ALA A 121 -7.64 4.97 10.61
C ALA A 121 -7.33 3.49 10.82
N TYR A 122 -6.06 3.11 10.98
CA TYR A 122 -5.68 1.75 11.30
C TYR A 122 -6.12 1.32 12.70
N GLN A 123 -6.07 2.21 13.69
CA GLN A 123 -6.63 1.93 15.01
C GLN A 123 -8.14 1.72 14.93
N ALA A 124 -8.86 2.69 14.35
CA ALA A 124 -10.31 2.63 14.20
C ALA A 124 -10.74 1.33 13.51
N ARG A 125 -10.06 0.92 12.44
CA ARG A 125 -10.42 -0.27 11.66
C ARG A 125 -10.05 -1.58 12.35
N TRP A 126 -8.79 -1.75 12.74
CA TRP A 126 -8.24 -3.06 13.12
C TRP A 126 -8.26 -3.34 14.62
N GLN A 127 -8.37 -2.29 15.44
CA GLN A 127 -8.45 -2.43 16.90
C GLN A 127 -9.87 -2.16 17.38
N ASP A 128 -10.49 -1.08 16.91
CA ASP A 128 -11.83 -0.67 17.38
C ASP A 128 -12.97 -1.29 16.55
N GLY A 129 -12.67 -1.89 15.38
CA GLY A 129 -13.66 -2.55 14.53
C GLY A 129 -14.62 -1.61 13.80
N LYS A 130 -14.28 -0.32 13.73
CA LYS A 130 -15.07 0.70 13.04
C LYS A 130 -14.95 0.57 11.52
N ASN A 131 -16.02 0.94 10.83
CA ASN A 131 -16.06 0.98 9.38
C ASN A 131 -15.54 2.31 8.84
N ILE A 132 -14.27 2.36 8.44
CA ILE A 132 -13.66 3.57 7.86
C ILE A 132 -14.19 3.93 6.45
N SER A 133 -15.12 3.14 5.89
CA SER A 133 -15.85 3.55 4.69
C SER A 133 -17.05 4.45 4.99
N GLU A 134 -17.33 4.74 6.27
CA GLU A 134 -18.42 5.62 6.69
C GLU A 134 -17.90 7.04 6.93
N PRO A 135 -18.52 8.07 6.31
CA PRO A 135 -18.15 9.48 6.53
C PRO A 135 -18.14 9.88 8.01
N GLU A 136 -19.04 9.32 8.82
CA GLU A 136 -19.16 9.59 10.25
C GLU A 136 -17.91 9.15 11.02
N VAL A 137 -17.37 7.96 10.70
CA VAL A 137 -16.12 7.46 11.30
C VAL A 137 -14.93 8.34 10.90
N ILE A 138 -14.91 8.82 9.65
CA ILE A 138 -13.87 9.75 9.18
C ILE A 138 -13.99 11.11 9.88
N ALA A 139 -15.21 11.61 10.13
CA ALA A 139 -15.43 12.83 10.90
C ALA A 139 -14.90 12.69 12.34
N GLU A 140 -15.14 11.57 13.01
CA GLU A 140 -14.59 11.28 14.35
C GLU A 140 -13.06 11.30 14.36
N ILE A 141 -12.42 10.66 13.37
CA ILE A 141 -10.96 10.66 13.22
C ILE A 141 -10.45 12.10 13.03
N ALA A 142 -11.10 12.87 12.16
CA ALA A 142 -10.73 14.26 11.89
C ALA A 142 -10.78 15.12 13.16
N VAL A 143 -11.86 15.03 13.95
CA VAL A 143 -11.98 15.73 15.24
C VAL A 143 -10.86 15.32 16.19
N GLY A 144 -10.57 14.03 16.31
CA GLY A 144 -9.51 13.52 17.17
C GLY A 144 -8.11 14.05 16.79
N LEU A 145 -7.90 14.36 15.51
CA LEU A 145 -6.65 14.93 15.00
C LEU A 145 -6.62 16.47 15.01
N GLY A 146 -7.73 17.14 15.37
CA GLY A 146 -7.86 18.60 15.29
C GLY A 146 -7.97 19.12 13.86
N LEU A 147 -8.49 18.31 12.94
CA LEU A 147 -8.73 18.64 11.53
C LEU A 147 -10.20 19.02 11.29
N ASP A 148 -10.49 19.62 10.13
CA ASP A 148 -11.86 19.92 9.72
C ASP A 148 -12.63 18.63 9.42
N ALA A 149 -13.57 18.30 10.31
CA ALA A 149 -14.39 17.10 10.21
C ALA A 149 -15.27 17.07 8.96
N GLN A 150 -15.79 18.22 8.53
CA GLN A 150 -16.62 18.29 7.33
C GLN A 150 -15.76 18.04 6.10
N ARG A 151 -14.60 18.70 5.99
CA ARG A 151 -13.69 18.52 4.85
C ARG A 151 -13.27 17.07 4.66
N LEU A 152 -12.87 16.39 5.74
CA LEU A 152 -12.41 15.01 5.65
C LEU A 152 -13.55 14.03 5.38
N SER A 153 -14.69 14.16 6.06
CA SER A 153 -15.84 13.25 5.87
C SER A 153 -16.47 13.36 4.49
N THR A 154 -16.43 14.54 3.85
CA THR A 154 -16.93 14.73 2.48
C THR A 154 -15.84 14.69 1.42
N ALA A 155 -14.61 14.29 1.75
CA ALA A 155 -13.49 14.29 0.80
C ALA A 155 -13.77 13.49 -0.48
N ALA A 156 -14.56 12.42 -0.39
CA ALA A 156 -14.97 11.62 -1.54
C ALA A 156 -15.90 12.34 -2.54
N GLN A 157 -16.48 13.48 -2.14
CA GLN A 157 -17.35 14.31 -2.97
C GLN A 157 -16.58 15.46 -3.63
N ASP A 158 -15.34 15.73 -3.20
CA ASP A 158 -14.49 16.77 -3.74
C ASP A 158 -13.86 16.32 -5.08
N ALA A 159 -14.15 17.08 -6.13
CA ALA A 159 -13.69 16.77 -7.48
C ALA A 159 -12.15 16.89 -7.65
N GLU A 160 -11.51 17.84 -6.96
CA GLU A 160 -10.06 18.04 -7.02
C GLU A 160 -9.34 16.95 -6.25
N LEU A 161 -9.84 16.56 -5.07
CA LEU A 161 -9.29 15.40 -4.34
C LEU A 161 -9.45 14.12 -5.15
N ARG A 162 -10.62 13.90 -5.78
CA ARG A 162 -10.83 12.72 -6.64
C ARG A 162 -9.88 12.69 -7.83
N LYS A 163 -9.65 13.84 -8.49
CA LYS A 163 -8.68 13.95 -9.59
C LYS A 163 -7.25 13.65 -9.12
N ARG A 164 -6.83 14.19 -7.98
CA ARG A 164 -5.52 13.88 -7.36
C ARG A 164 -5.41 12.40 -7.00
N GLY A 165 -6.47 11.81 -6.46
CA GLY A 165 -6.54 10.38 -6.16
C GLY A 165 -6.38 9.51 -7.40
N ALA A 166 -7.08 9.84 -8.49
CA ALA A 166 -6.93 9.16 -9.77
C ALA A 166 -5.48 9.25 -10.29
N ALA A 167 -4.85 10.42 -10.21
CA ALA A 167 -3.45 10.59 -10.62
C ALA A 167 -2.48 9.72 -9.79
N LEU A 168 -2.69 9.60 -8.47
CA LEU A 168 -1.88 8.72 -7.61
C LEU A 168 -2.05 7.24 -7.96
N LEU A 169 -3.29 6.82 -8.22
CA LEU A 169 -3.59 5.47 -8.67
C LEU A 169 -2.95 5.20 -10.04
N ALA A 170 -2.98 6.17 -10.95
CA ALA A 170 -2.29 6.08 -12.24
C ALA A 170 -0.78 5.95 -12.07
N GLU A 171 -0.16 6.73 -11.19
CA GLU A 171 1.27 6.58 -10.86
C GLU A 171 1.58 5.17 -10.35
N SER A 172 0.73 4.62 -9.47
CA SER A 172 0.91 3.25 -8.96
C SER A 172 0.93 2.19 -10.06
N ALA A 173 0.12 2.34 -11.10
CA ALA A 173 0.13 1.45 -12.26
C ALA A 173 1.44 1.57 -13.06
N HIS A 174 1.95 2.80 -13.25
CA HIS A 174 3.23 3.03 -13.91
C HIS A 174 4.40 2.42 -13.13
N ASP A 175 4.30 2.38 -11.80
CA ASP A 175 5.27 1.73 -10.93
C ASP A 175 5.15 0.20 -10.90
N GLY A 176 4.18 -0.37 -11.62
CA GLY A 176 3.93 -1.80 -11.69
C GLY A 176 3.42 -2.37 -10.38
N LEU A 177 2.68 -1.56 -9.59
CA LEU A 177 2.00 -2.04 -8.40
C LEU A 177 0.87 -2.99 -8.79
N PHE A 178 0.82 -4.17 -8.16
CA PHE A 178 -0.24 -5.16 -8.34
C PHE A 178 -0.87 -5.63 -7.02
N GLY A 179 -0.44 -5.05 -5.90
CA GLY A 179 -0.91 -5.38 -4.57
C GLY A 179 -0.19 -4.56 -3.52
N VAL A 180 -0.65 -4.66 -2.27
CA VAL A 180 -0.10 -3.90 -1.13
C VAL A 180 0.11 -4.82 0.08
N PRO A 181 1.09 -4.52 0.97
CA PRO A 181 2.04 -3.40 0.91
C PRO A 181 3.08 -3.59 -0.20
N PHE A 182 3.50 -2.49 -0.82
CA PHE A 182 4.47 -2.49 -1.92
C PHE A 182 5.46 -1.35 -1.72
N PHE A 183 6.74 -1.65 -1.81
CA PHE A 183 7.81 -0.69 -1.55
C PHE A 183 8.73 -0.57 -2.76
N ILE A 184 9.29 0.62 -2.95
CA ILE A 184 10.20 0.93 -4.05
C ILE A 184 11.40 1.70 -3.50
N ASN A 185 12.62 1.24 -3.81
CA ASN A 185 13.86 1.97 -3.54
C ASN A 185 14.68 2.05 -4.83
N GLY A 186 14.72 3.21 -5.48
CA GLY A 186 15.36 3.35 -6.78
C GLY A 186 14.66 2.50 -7.85
N ARG A 187 15.32 1.43 -8.31
CA ARG A 187 14.77 0.49 -9.31
C ARG A 187 14.20 -0.77 -8.67
N ASP A 188 14.53 -1.03 -7.40
CA ASP A 188 14.17 -2.25 -6.71
C ASP A 188 12.77 -2.15 -6.11
N LYS A 189 12.02 -3.23 -6.23
CA LYS A 189 10.62 -3.36 -5.83
C LYS A 189 10.47 -4.50 -4.83
N TYR A 190 9.66 -4.29 -3.79
CA TYR A 190 9.47 -5.21 -2.68
C TYR A 190 7.98 -5.32 -2.41
N TRP A 191 7.40 -6.51 -2.54
CA TRP A 191 5.97 -6.72 -2.33
C TRP A 191 5.73 -7.71 -1.19
N GLY A 192 4.75 -7.42 -0.35
CA GLY A 192 4.34 -8.27 0.75
C GLY A 192 5.05 -7.97 2.06
N LEU A 193 4.44 -8.46 3.14
CA LEU A 193 4.93 -8.27 4.50
C LEU A 193 6.33 -8.91 4.72
N ASP A 194 6.58 -10.01 4.03
CA ASP A 194 7.84 -10.76 4.05
C ASP A 194 9.01 -10.06 3.31
N ARG A 195 8.74 -8.91 2.68
CA ARG A 195 9.75 -8.07 2.02
C ARG A 195 10.02 -6.74 2.71
N VAL A 196 9.34 -6.44 3.83
CA VAL A 196 9.58 -5.23 4.64
C VAL A 196 11.03 -5.17 5.11
N GLU A 197 11.53 -6.24 5.72
CA GLU A 197 12.88 -6.31 6.28
C GLU A 197 13.99 -6.19 5.20
N PRO A 198 13.91 -6.90 4.04
CA PRO A 198 14.74 -6.59 2.88
C PRO A 198 14.71 -5.13 2.42
N PHE A 199 13.52 -4.51 2.36
CA PHE A 199 13.38 -3.10 1.97
C PHE A 199 14.05 -2.16 2.98
N VAL A 200 13.87 -2.38 4.28
CA VAL A 200 14.53 -1.62 5.35
C VAL A 200 16.04 -1.63 5.17
N ARG A 201 16.64 -2.81 4.94
CA ARG A 201 18.10 -2.90 4.71
C ARG A 201 18.55 -2.10 3.50
N ALA A 202 17.77 -2.11 2.42
CA ALA A 202 18.06 -1.34 1.22
C ALA A 202 17.98 0.18 1.47
N VAL A 203 17.03 0.64 2.28
CA VAL A 203 16.89 2.06 2.67
C VAL A 203 18.04 2.49 3.58
N LEU A 204 18.41 1.66 4.55
CA LEU A 204 19.48 1.95 5.52
C LEU A 204 20.89 1.71 4.95
N GLY A 205 21.01 1.15 3.75
CA GLY A 205 22.31 0.82 3.14
C GLY A 205 23.04 -0.32 3.85
N THR A 206 22.32 -1.20 4.53
CA THR A 206 22.86 -2.35 5.28
C THR A 206 22.71 -3.66 4.52
N GLU A 207 22.51 -3.59 3.20
CA GLU A 207 22.48 -4.78 2.36
C GLU A 207 23.77 -5.59 2.51
N ARG A 208 23.59 -6.90 2.68
CA ARG A 208 24.72 -7.83 2.63
C ARG A 208 25.29 -7.75 1.21
N PRO A 209 26.61 -7.60 1.03
CA PRO A 209 27.20 -7.64 -0.31
C PRO A 209 26.71 -8.90 -1.01
N ALA A 210 26.29 -8.77 -2.27
CA ALA A 210 26.02 -9.93 -3.09
C ALA A 210 27.26 -10.84 -3.01
N PRO A 211 27.10 -12.16 -2.76
CA PRO A 211 28.24 -13.06 -2.85
C PRO A 211 28.89 -12.83 -4.23
N PRO A 212 30.23 -12.79 -4.30
CA PRO A 212 30.91 -12.61 -5.57
C PRO A 212 30.37 -13.65 -6.54
N VAL A 213 29.98 -13.20 -7.74
CA VAL A 213 29.53 -14.10 -8.81
C VAL A 213 30.72 -14.99 -9.16
N THR A 214 30.79 -16.18 -8.55
CA THR A 214 31.79 -17.17 -8.88
C THR A 214 31.37 -17.84 -10.17
N ALA A 215 32.16 -17.57 -11.22
CA ALA A 215 32.04 -18.06 -12.59
C ALA A 215 30.90 -17.46 -13.43
N VAL A 216 31.29 -16.75 -14.48
CA VAL A 216 30.48 -16.58 -15.69
C VAL A 216 30.47 -17.95 -16.38
N PRO A 217 29.32 -18.62 -16.54
CA PRO A 217 29.25 -19.87 -17.29
C PRO A 217 29.65 -19.62 -18.76
N ASP A 218 30.29 -20.61 -19.36
CA ASP A 218 30.72 -20.62 -20.77
C ASP A 218 29.57 -20.19 -21.70
N PRO A 219 29.72 -19.12 -22.51
CA PRO A 219 28.68 -18.64 -23.42
C PRO A 219 28.29 -19.63 -24.54
N ALA A 220 28.99 -20.77 -24.67
CA ALA A 220 28.71 -21.77 -25.69
C ALA A 220 27.58 -22.77 -25.35
N THR A 221 27.08 -22.83 -24.11
CA THR A 221 26.11 -23.87 -23.70
C THR A 221 24.64 -23.46 -23.64
N HIS A 222 24.29 -22.19 -23.84
CA HIS A 222 22.89 -21.78 -23.88
C HIS A 222 22.61 -20.71 -24.93
N ALA A 223 22.21 -21.15 -26.14
CA ALA A 223 21.53 -20.31 -27.12
C ALA A 223 20.11 -19.88 -26.69
N GLU A 224 19.67 -20.22 -25.47
CA GLU A 224 18.38 -19.85 -24.89
C GLU A 224 18.48 -18.79 -23.76
N LEU A 225 19.68 -18.26 -23.47
CA LEU A 225 19.80 -17.14 -22.53
C LEU A 225 19.51 -15.82 -23.25
N LEU A 226 18.21 -15.54 -23.34
CA LEU A 226 17.64 -14.22 -23.62
C LEU A 226 18.39 -13.12 -22.83
N PRO A 227 18.62 -11.94 -23.44
CA PRO A 227 19.17 -10.80 -22.72
C PRO A 227 18.27 -10.44 -21.54
N ALA A 228 18.90 -10.00 -20.45
CA ALA A 228 18.31 -9.65 -19.16
C ALA A 228 16.84 -9.17 -19.22
N GLY A 229 15.95 -9.93 -18.58
CA GLY A 229 14.76 -9.39 -17.92
C GLY A 229 13.50 -9.14 -18.74
N GLY A 230 13.38 -9.69 -19.94
CA GLY A 230 12.11 -9.70 -20.68
C GLY A 230 11.38 -11.04 -20.52
N ASP A 231 10.66 -11.24 -19.43
CA ASP A 231 9.54 -12.19 -19.47
C ASP A 231 8.52 -11.62 -20.47
N GLN A 232 8.21 -12.37 -21.52
CA GLN A 232 7.23 -11.98 -22.56
C GLN A 232 5.78 -12.08 -22.04
N GLY A 233 5.59 -11.97 -20.73
CA GLY A 233 4.29 -11.97 -20.07
C GLY A 233 3.52 -13.25 -20.39
N HIS A 234 3.99 -14.40 -19.90
CA HIS A 234 3.02 -15.47 -19.70
C HIS A 234 2.09 -15.05 -18.56
N ALA A 235 0.77 -15.11 -18.76
CA ALA A 235 -0.21 -14.92 -17.70
C ALA A 235 -0.14 -16.12 -16.73
N GLY A 236 0.93 -16.20 -15.95
CA GLY A 236 1.18 -17.21 -14.93
C GLY A 236 0.93 -16.63 -13.55
N GLY A 237 -0.04 -17.18 -12.83
CA GLY A 237 -0.23 -16.88 -11.42
C GLY A 237 0.81 -17.59 -10.57
N CYS A 238 1.70 -16.83 -9.94
CA CYS A 238 2.32 -17.24 -8.69
C CYS A 238 1.64 -16.41 -7.58
N GLY A 239 0.83 -17.10 -6.78
CA GLY A 239 -0.06 -16.52 -5.77
C GLY A 239 0.66 -15.89 -4.58
#